data_AF-A0A3Q9UV84-F1
#
_entry.id   AF-A0A3Q9UV84-F1
#
_cell.length_a   1.000
_cell.length_b   1.000
_cell.length_c   1.000
_cell.angle_alpha   90.00
_cell.angle_beta   90.00
_cell.angle_gamma   90.00
#
_symmetry.space_group_name_H-M   'P 1'
#
loop_
_entity.id
_entity.type
_entity.pdbx_description
1 polymer ?
#
loop_
_entity_poly.entity_id
_entity_poly.type
_entity_poly.pdbx_seq_one_letter_code
_entity_poly.pdbx_strand_id
1 'polypeptide(L)'
;MGAATQFKPGVSGNPAGRPKGSISLSQRIQQMLNDEDFEALLPDPERGFKEFRGAPAIAIIKAAIIRAATGDLKAADWLAKYGYGTKIDMDVDLKQAPVPLLVGLAPATLTVLDDDEDDPDGGNTPADDGPH
;
A
#
# COMPACT_ATOMS: atom_id res chain seq x y z
N MET A 1 30.85 -45.82 -31.96
CA MET A 1 30.35 -44.93 -30.89
C MET A 1 30.87 -43.53 -31.20
N GLY A 2 30.13 -42.44 -31.32
CA GLY A 2 28.71 -42.15 -31.22
C GLY A 2 28.57 -40.64 -31.48
N ALA A 3 28.20 -40.24 -32.70
CA ALA A 3 28.00 -38.83 -33.09
C ALA A 3 26.52 -38.47 -33.28
N ALA A 4 25.62 -39.46 -33.13
CA ALA A 4 24.19 -39.31 -33.41
C ALA A 4 23.35 -38.85 -32.20
N THR A 5 23.96 -38.62 -31.03
CA THR A 5 23.25 -38.28 -29.78
C THR A 5 23.56 -36.87 -29.25
N GLN A 6 24.38 -36.08 -29.95
CA GLN A 6 24.67 -34.73 -29.50
C GLN A 6 23.50 -33.80 -29.83
N PHE A 7 22.77 -33.37 -28.81
CA PHE A 7 21.70 -32.38 -28.94
C PHE A 7 22.26 -31.09 -29.55
N LYS A 8 21.57 -30.55 -30.57
CA LYS A 8 21.95 -29.27 -31.17
C LYS A 8 21.76 -28.15 -30.13
N PRO A 9 22.77 -27.31 -29.88
CA PRO A 9 22.61 -26.16 -28.99
C PRO A 9 21.41 -25.30 -29.44
N GLY A 10 20.51 -24.99 -28.51
CA GLY A 10 19.31 -24.19 -28.79
C GLY A 10 18.09 -24.95 -29.35
N VAL A 11 18.19 -26.26 -29.54
CA VAL A 11 17.04 -27.11 -29.95
C VAL A 11 16.73 -28.07 -28.81
N SER A 12 15.52 -27.96 -28.24
CA SER A 12 15.06 -28.94 -27.25
C SER A 12 15.14 -30.33 -27.87
N GLY A 13 15.73 -31.29 -27.17
CA GLY A 13 15.94 -32.65 -27.63
C GLY A 13 14.70 -33.48 -27.95
N ASN A 14 13.51 -32.87 -27.96
CA ASN A 14 12.26 -33.47 -28.34
C ASN A 14 11.82 -32.96 -29.73
N PRO A 15 12.03 -33.75 -30.81
CA PRO A 15 11.57 -33.40 -32.15
C PRO A 15 10.05 -33.24 -32.26
N ALA A 16 9.29 -33.88 -31.36
CA ALA A 16 7.83 -33.79 -31.32
C ALA A 16 7.34 -32.52 -30.62
N GLY A 17 8.24 -31.67 -30.10
CA GLY A 17 7.90 -30.45 -29.38
C GLY A 17 7.24 -30.72 -28.03
N ARG A 18 6.71 -29.66 -27.40
CA ARG A 18 5.99 -29.76 -26.13
C ARG A 18 4.75 -30.67 -26.30
N PRO A 19 4.55 -31.68 -25.43
CA PRO A 19 3.42 -32.59 -25.57
C PRO A 19 2.08 -31.84 -25.56
N LYS A 20 1.23 -32.17 -26.53
CA LYS A 20 -0.10 -31.56 -26.70
C LYS A 20 -0.94 -31.79 -25.43
N GLY A 21 -1.53 -30.73 -24.89
CA GLY A 21 -2.32 -30.78 -23.66
C GLY A 21 -1.55 -30.54 -22.36
N SER A 22 -0.23 -30.35 -22.42
CA SER A 22 0.53 -29.91 -21.24
C SER A 22 0.14 -28.49 -20.85
N ILE A 23 -0.28 -28.29 -19.60
CA ILE A 23 -0.61 -26.98 -19.02
C ILE A 23 0.66 -26.22 -18.64
N SER A 24 0.70 -24.90 -18.88
CA SER A 24 1.81 -24.07 -18.42
C SER A 24 1.65 -23.74 -16.94
N LEU A 25 2.74 -23.38 -16.26
CA LEU A 25 2.67 -22.91 -14.88
C LEU A 25 1.74 -21.70 -14.75
N SER A 26 1.81 -20.74 -15.68
CA SER A 26 0.93 -19.58 -15.73
C SER A 26 -0.55 -19.98 -15.83
N GLN A 27 -0.88 -20.96 -16.68
CA GLN A 27 -2.24 -21.46 -16.81
C GLN A 27 -2.72 -22.15 -15.53
N ARG A 28 -1.84 -22.93 -14.87
CA ARG A 28 -2.15 -23.55 -13.59
C ARG A 28 -2.39 -22.51 -12.48
N ILE A 29 -1.57 -21.47 -12.42
CA ILE A 29 -1.74 -20.37 -11.47
C ILE A 29 -3.07 -19.64 -11.71
N GLN A 30 -3.40 -19.34 -12.97
CA GLN A 30 -4.69 -18.71 -13.31
C GLN A 30 -5.88 -19.59 -12.93
N GLN A 31 -5.80 -20.91 -13.14
CA GLN A 31 -6.83 -21.83 -12.69
C GLN A 31 -7.01 -21.77 -11.18
N MET A 32 -5.90 -21.82 -10.43
CA MET A 32 -5.95 -21.73 -8.97
C MET A 32 -6.48 -20.38 -8.49
N LEU A 33 -6.11 -19.27 -9.12
CA LEU A 33 -6.57 -17.92 -8.74
C LEU A 33 -8.08 -17.70 -8.96
N ASN A 34 -8.70 -18.46 -9.86
CA ASN A 34 -10.12 -18.40 -10.17
C ASN A 34 -10.95 -19.50 -9.49
N ASP A 35 -10.35 -20.25 -8.56
CA ASP A 35 -11.06 -21.28 -7.80
C ASP A 35 -12.03 -20.64 -6.79
N GLU A 36 -13.33 -20.78 -7.01
CA GLU A 36 -14.35 -20.18 -6.13
C GLU A 36 -14.49 -20.92 -4.80
N ASP A 37 -14.08 -22.19 -4.73
CA ASP A 37 -14.17 -23.04 -3.55
C ASP A 37 -12.87 -23.06 -2.73
N PHE A 38 -11.96 -22.11 -3.00
CA PHE A 38 -10.73 -21.98 -2.24
C PHE A 38 -11.00 -21.65 -0.76
N GLU A 39 -10.27 -22.33 0.12
CA GLU A 39 -10.33 -22.15 1.56
C GLU A 39 -8.92 -21.85 2.12
N ALA A 40 -8.82 -20.88 3.03
CA ALA A 40 -7.56 -20.52 3.68
C ALA A 40 -7.78 -19.89 5.07
N LEU A 41 -6.73 -19.87 5.87
CA LEU A 41 -6.66 -19.09 7.11
C LEU A 41 -5.95 -17.77 6.81
N LEU A 42 -6.66 -16.66 7.01
CA LEU A 42 -6.11 -15.30 6.88
C LEU A 42 -5.72 -14.75 8.25
N PRO A 43 -4.65 -13.93 8.33
CA PRO A 43 -4.30 -13.26 9.58
C PRO A 43 -5.41 -12.28 9.97
N ASP A 44 -5.76 -12.24 11.25
CA ASP A 44 -6.75 -11.33 11.83
C ASP A 44 -6.12 -10.64 13.04
N PRO A 45 -6.06 -9.29 13.09
CA PRO A 45 -5.40 -8.58 14.18
C PRO A 45 -6.09 -8.80 15.54
N GLU A 46 -7.37 -9.16 15.58
CA GLU A 46 -8.10 -9.37 16.84
C GLU A 46 -8.05 -10.83 17.31
N ARG A 47 -8.08 -11.78 16.37
CA ARG A 47 -8.25 -13.22 16.67
C ARG A 47 -7.08 -14.11 16.24
N GLY A 48 -6.02 -13.52 15.70
CA GLY A 48 -4.86 -14.22 15.16
C GLY A 48 -5.11 -14.72 13.74
N PHE A 49 -6.06 -15.65 13.57
CA PHE A 49 -6.44 -16.18 12.26
C PHE A 49 -7.95 -16.33 12.10
N LYS A 50 -8.41 -16.14 10.87
CA LYS A 50 -9.82 -16.29 10.48
C LYS A 50 -9.93 -17.12 9.20
N GLU A 51 -10.89 -18.04 9.19
CA GLU A 51 -11.23 -18.80 8.00
C GLU A 51 -11.81 -17.90 6.91
N PHE A 52 -11.31 -18.09 5.70
CA PHE A 52 -11.77 -17.45 4.48
C PHE A 52 -12.13 -18.51 3.46
N ARG A 53 -13.31 -18.36 2.87
CA ARG A 53 -13.77 -19.14 1.73
C ARG A 53 -14.15 -18.19 0.59
N GLY A 54 -13.73 -18.53 -0.63
CA GLY A 54 -13.99 -17.75 -1.83
C GLY A 54 -12.73 -17.57 -2.67
N ALA A 55 -12.82 -16.73 -3.71
CA ALA A 55 -11.75 -16.59 -4.68
C ALA A 55 -10.37 -16.24 -4.03
N PRO A 56 -9.29 -16.98 -4.34
CA PRO A 56 -7.98 -16.77 -3.73
C PRO A 56 -7.36 -15.42 -4.06
N ALA A 57 -7.72 -14.82 -5.20
CA ALA A 57 -7.34 -13.44 -5.50
C ALA A 57 -7.81 -12.47 -4.40
N ILE A 58 -9.03 -12.64 -3.89
CA ILE A 58 -9.58 -11.83 -2.79
C ILE A 58 -8.81 -12.12 -1.50
N ALA A 59 -8.46 -13.37 -1.23
CA ALA A 59 -7.68 -13.76 -0.06
C ALA A 59 -6.31 -13.07 -0.02
N ILE A 60 -5.60 -13.07 -1.16
CA ILE A 60 -4.29 -12.41 -1.32
C ILE A 60 -4.40 -10.91 -1.05
N ILE A 61 -5.41 -10.25 -1.64
CA ILE A 61 -5.62 -8.80 -1.46
C ILE A 61 -5.92 -8.49 0.01
N LYS A 62 -6.82 -9.24 0.66
CA LYS A 62 -7.13 -9.06 2.09
C LYS A 62 -5.90 -9.23 2.97
N ALA A 63 -5.11 -10.27 2.75
CA ALA A 63 -3.87 -10.49 3.49
C ALA A 63 -2.88 -9.33 3.30
N ALA A 64 -2.75 -8.81 2.08
CA ALA A 64 -1.90 -7.66 1.80
C ALA A 64 -2.38 -6.40 2.53
N ILE A 65 -3.70 -6.14 2.57
CA ILE A 65 -4.27 -4.99 3.30
C ILE A 65 -3.97 -5.09 4.80
N ILE A 66 -4.18 -6.26 5.40
CA ILE A 66 -3.94 -6.48 6.82
C ILE A 66 -2.45 -6.27 7.14
N ARG A 67 -1.56 -6.82 6.32
CA ARG A 67 -0.10 -6.62 6.48
C ARG A 67 0.28 -5.15 6.35
N ALA A 68 -0.25 -4.45 5.35
CA ALA A 68 0.01 -3.03 5.15
C ALA A 68 -0.46 -2.21 6.36
N ALA A 69 -1.65 -2.52 6.91
CA ALA A 69 -2.17 -1.87 8.11
C ALA A 69 -1.30 -2.10 9.35
N THR A 70 -0.61 -3.24 9.44
CA THR A 70 0.37 -3.53 10.50
C THR A 70 1.78 -2.96 10.25
N GLY A 71 1.98 -2.17 9.20
CA GLY A 71 3.26 -1.50 8.90
C GLY A 71 4.13 -2.19 7.86
N ASP A 72 3.64 -3.19 7.14
CA ASP A 72 4.38 -3.80 6.03
C ASP A 72 4.40 -2.87 4.80
N LEU A 73 5.46 -2.06 4.70
CA LEU A 73 5.65 -1.09 3.63
C LEU A 73 5.68 -1.71 2.23
N LYS A 74 6.11 -2.97 2.09
CA LYS A 74 6.12 -3.65 0.78
C LYS A 74 4.69 -4.01 0.35
N ALA A 75 3.86 -4.45 1.29
CA ALA A 75 2.46 -4.70 1.02
C ALA A 75 1.73 -3.39 0.68
N ALA A 76 2.02 -2.31 1.42
CA ALA A 76 1.45 -0.99 1.15
C ALA A 76 1.84 -0.45 -0.24
N ASP A 77 3.13 -0.53 -0.61
CA ASP A 77 3.62 -0.13 -1.93
C ASP A 77 3.03 -0.97 -3.07
N TRP A 78 2.93 -2.29 -2.88
CA TRP A 78 2.27 -3.18 -3.83
C TRP A 78 0.80 -2.77 -4.03
N LEU A 79 0.04 -2.57 -2.95
CA LEU A 79 -1.35 -2.12 -3.02
C LEU A 79 -1.48 -0.74 -3.68
N ALA A 80 -0.59 0.20 -3.39
CA ALA A 80 -0.62 1.54 -3.99
C ALA A 80 -0.42 1.47 -5.51
N LYS A 81 0.60 0.73 -5.97
CA LYS A 81 0.93 0.56 -7.39
C LYS A 81 -0.21 -0.05 -8.21
N TYR A 82 -0.86 -1.07 -7.68
CA TYR A 82 -1.89 -1.81 -8.40
C TYR A 82 -3.31 -1.30 -8.13
N GLY A 83 -3.55 -0.60 -7.02
CA GLY A 83 -4.87 -0.07 -6.63
C GLY A 83 -5.16 1.34 -7.16
N TYR A 84 -4.16 2.22 -7.20
CA TYR A 84 -4.31 3.60 -7.70
C TYR A 84 -3.61 3.81 -9.05
N GLY A 85 -2.89 2.80 -9.55
CA GLY A 85 -2.11 2.88 -10.77
C GLY A 85 -0.73 3.51 -10.56
N THR A 86 0.21 3.15 -11.42
CA THR A 86 1.59 3.69 -11.42
C THR A 86 1.73 5.00 -12.20
N LYS A 87 0.64 5.44 -12.84
CA LYS A 87 0.53 6.72 -13.55
C LYS A 87 -0.50 7.57 -12.83
N ILE A 88 -0.04 8.33 -11.84
CA ILE A 88 -0.79 9.51 -11.41
C ILE A 88 -0.49 10.53 -12.51
N ASP A 89 -1.34 10.59 -13.53
CA ASP A 89 -1.45 11.80 -14.34
C ASP A 89 -1.93 12.88 -13.37
N MET A 90 -1.01 13.78 -12.97
CA MET A 90 -1.32 14.92 -12.11
C MET A 90 -2.09 15.98 -12.91
N ASP A 91 -3.25 15.64 -13.47
CA ASP A 91 -4.24 16.64 -13.84
C ASP A 91 -5.00 17.02 -12.56
N VAL A 92 -4.35 17.86 -11.75
CA VAL A 92 -4.99 18.48 -10.60
C VAL A 92 -5.91 19.57 -11.12
N ASP A 93 -7.17 19.23 -11.40
CA ASP A 93 -8.24 20.22 -11.40
C ASP A 93 -8.52 20.58 -9.93
N LEU A 94 -8.01 21.73 -9.49
CA LEU A 94 -8.00 22.25 -8.11
C LEU A 94 -9.39 22.50 -7.48
N LYS A 95 -10.45 21.87 -7.98
CA LYS A 95 -11.84 22.14 -7.57
C LYS A 95 -12.48 21.11 -6.65
N GLN A 96 -11.80 20.02 -6.28
CA GLN A 96 -12.36 19.06 -5.32
C GLN A 96 -11.34 18.69 -4.24
N ALA A 97 -11.38 19.49 -3.17
CA ALA A 97 -11.11 19.26 -1.74
C ALA A 97 -10.05 18.23 -1.28
N PRO A 98 -9.38 18.51 -0.14
CA PRO A 98 -7.99 18.13 0.07
C PRO A 98 -7.85 16.78 0.77
N VAL A 99 -7.03 15.90 0.21
CA VAL A 99 -6.39 14.84 1.00
C VAL A 99 -5.23 15.48 1.79
N PRO A 100 -5.18 15.34 3.13
CA PRO A 100 -4.04 15.84 3.89
C PRO A 100 -2.82 14.99 3.57
N LEU A 101 -1.91 15.53 2.74
CA LEU A 101 -0.54 15.04 2.68
C LEU A 101 0.10 15.30 4.05
N LEU A 102 0.24 14.26 4.86
CA LEU A 102 1.06 14.30 6.07
C LEU A 102 2.54 14.21 5.68
N VAL A 103 3.05 15.25 5.01
CA VAL A 103 4.48 15.44 4.75
C VAL A 103 5.05 16.23 5.92
N GLY A 104 6.06 15.65 6.56
CA GLY A 104 6.62 16.10 7.82
C GLY A 104 6.98 17.58 7.86
N LEU A 105 6.47 18.26 8.88
CA LEU A 105 6.98 19.53 9.36
C LEU A 105 7.85 19.25 10.58
N ALA A 106 9.16 19.36 10.37
CA ALA A 106 10.12 19.65 11.44
C ALA A 106 9.80 21.03 12.05
N PRO A 107 10.12 21.27 13.34
CA PRO A 107 9.74 22.50 14.01
C PRO A 107 10.61 23.66 13.52
N ALA A 108 10.01 24.63 12.85
CA ALA A 108 10.63 25.93 12.58
C ALA A 108 10.07 26.96 13.56
N THR A 109 11.00 27.55 14.28
CA THR A 109 10.89 28.55 15.34
C THR A 109 10.25 29.86 14.85
N LEU A 110 9.36 30.40 15.68
CA LEU A 110 9.18 31.82 16.04
C LEU A 110 9.04 32.87 14.92
N THR A 111 7.83 33.45 14.83
CA THR A 111 7.64 34.89 14.63
C THR A 111 6.54 35.38 15.55
N VAL A 112 6.94 36.23 16.50
CA VAL A 112 6.08 37.11 17.29
C VAL A 112 5.37 38.05 16.30
N LEU A 113 4.05 38.13 16.40
CA LEU A 113 3.25 39.20 15.82
C LEU A 113 2.50 39.82 16.99
N ASP A 114 3.02 40.95 17.44
CA ASP A 114 2.31 41.96 18.23
C ASP A 114 1.07 42.39 17.43
N ASP A 115 -0.10 42.13 17.99
CA ASP A 115 -1.36 42.76 17.60
C ASP A 115 -1.71 43.73 18.74
N ASP A 116 -1.21 44.95 18.58
CA ASP A 116 -1.73 46.16 19.21
C ASP A 116 -3.14 46.46 18.67
N GLU A 117 -3.93 47.20 19.47
CA GLU A 117 -5.30 47.71 19.23
C GLU A 117 -6.44 46.75 19.67
N ASP A 118 -7.43 47.11 20.49
CA ASP A 118 -7.90 48.36 21.06
C ASP A 118 -8.84 47.97 22.22
N ASP A 119 -8.55 48.39 23.47
CA ASP A 119 -9.54 48.33 24.56
C ASP A 119 -9.62 49.73 25.22
N PRO A 120 -10.57 50.58 24.80
CA PRO A 120 -10.74 51.89 25.39
C PRO A 120 -11.87 51.86 26.41
N ASP A 121 -11.59 51.54 27.68
CA ASP A 121 -12.46 51.97 28.79
C ASP A 121 -11.73 51.99 30.16
N GLY A 122 -11.14 53.17 30.42
CA GLY A 122 -11.18 53.93 31.67
C GLY A 122 -11.08 53.24 33.05
N GLY A 123 -10.05 53.61 33.83
CA GLY A 123 -10.16 53.56 35.29
C GLY A 123 -8.89 53.64 36.13
N ASN A 124 -8.23 54.81 36.15
CA ASN A 124 -7.54 55.44 37.30
C ASN A 124 -6.86 54.55 38.38
N THR A 125 -5.53 54.55 38.40
CA THR A 125 -4.61 54.17 39.52
C THR A 125 -4.83 55.05 40.78
N PRO A 126 -4.36 54.70 42.02
CA PRO A 126 -3.00 54.22 42.30
C PRO A 126 -2.75 53.26 43.50
N ALA A 127 -1.57 52.62 43.42
CA ALA A 127 -0.58 52.25 44.47
C ALA A 127 -1.03 51.66 45.82
N ASP A 128 -0.53 50.47 46.17
CA ASP A 128 0.06 50.23 47.51
C ASP A 128 1.03 49.03 47.53
N ASP A 129 1.96 49.06 48.47
CA ASP A 129 3.32 48.51 48.52
C ASP A 129 3.50 46.97 48.69
N GLY A 130 4.59 46.46 48.08
CA GLY A 130 5.70 45.73 48.73
C GLY A 130 5.47 44.43 49.55
N PRO A 131 6.32 43.38 49.40
CA PRO A 131 6.10 42.06 49.97
C PRO A 131 6.66 41.89 51.40
N HIS A 132 6.07 40.96 52.15
CA HIS A 132 6.68 40.27 53.28
C HIS A 132 6.54 38.75 53.12
#